data_AF-A0A6I5NVD4-F1
#
_entry.id   AF-A0A6I5NVD4-F1
#
_cell.length_a   1.000
_cell.length_b   1.000
_cell.length_c   1.000
_cell.angle_alpha   90.00
_cell.angle_beta   90.00
_cell.angle_gamma   90.00
#
_symmetry.space_group_name_H-M   'P 1'
#
loop_
_entity.id
_entity.type
_entity.pdbx_description
1 polymer ?
#
loop_
_entity_poly.entity_id
_entity_poly.type
_entity_poly.pdbx_seq_one_letter_code
_entity_poly.pdbx_strand_id
1 'polypeptide(L)'
;MVINTSHLLSLGLAGVLLAWGTGAGFAATPLSLLSGAAASAAESAERSQLVRSIDVFGTDQITAEQVQQQWGEQIVELSEAIYGSPEQMSQDLPVELYETVVADIHTMGEFAHVELSMIVYFEPEQDNTVYVTVDVVEVADAAARMPFYPAPTQQLPDPAGLIQRWSEYDEVSFELSLAGELQSGFEQCPALACTVGFDHPELQQFLPAFETEAVRQREALLQILRESRNDVDRGNAVYLLAFAFADDPTGYVRAISPAIRDPSSLVRNNALRTLGDIRHSHPEVELPVEAIIEALHYPSATDRNKAGWLLAGIARDSDRQHEQILEALPVLLDMLQLEQPNNHEPAYAVLTEISGEQYAARDYTAWQQWAARYQ
;
A
#
# COMPACT_ATOMS: atom_id res chain seq x y z
N MET A 1 -6.83 6.67 8.12
CA MET A 1 -6.58 6.45 6.67
C MET A 1 -5.12 6.03 6.52
N VAL A 2 -4.79 5.10 5.62
CA VAL A 2 -3.41 4.67 5.37
C VAL A 2 -3.05 5.06 3.94
N ILE A 3 -2.11 5.99 3.76
CA ILE A 3 -1.62 6.44 2.45
C ILE A 3 -0.28 5.75 2.18
N ASN A 4 -0.09 5.21 0.97
CA ASN A 4 1.18 4.67 0.51
C ASN A 4 1.83 5.61 -0.52
N THR A 5 3.12 5.87 -0.38
CA THR A 5 3.93 6.71 -1.28
C THR A 5 3.98 6.19 -2.71
N SER A 6 4.00 4.88 -2.93
CA SER A 6 4.02 4.29 -4.29
C SER A 6 2.78 4.70 -5.10
N HIS A 7 1.67 5.01 -4.43
CA HIS A 7 0.44 5.55 -5.02
C HIS A 7 0.52 7.05 -5.32
N LEU A 8 1.16 7.84 -4.46
CA LEU A 8 1.35 9.28 -4.69
C LEU A 8 2.31 9.55 -5.87
N LEU A 9 3.34 8.71 -6.01
CA LEU A 9 4.30 8.77 -7.12
C LEU A 9 3.68 8.34 -8.45
N SER A 10 2.81 7.33 -8.47
CA SER A 10 2.13 6.86 -9.69
C SER A 10 1.00 7.78 -10.15
N LEU A 11 0.37 8.52 -9.22
CA LEU A 11 -0.66 9.51 -9.56
C LEU A 11 -0.10 10.77 -10.22
N GLY A 12 1.23 10.94 -10.30
CA GLY A 12 1.84 12.05 -11.02
C GLY A 12 1.17 13.38 -10.66
N LEU A 13 1.08 13.68 -9.36
CA LEU A 13 0.54 14.92 -8.79
C LEU A 13 1.35 16.12 -9.31
N ALA A 14 1.12 16.44 -10.58
CA ALA A 14 1.63 17.59 -11.27
C ALA A 14 0.75 18.78 -10.88
N GLY A 15 1.16 19.47 -9.83
CA GLY A 15 0.86 20.88 -9.62
C GLY A 15 -0.56 21.22 -9.18
N VAL A 16 -0.81 21.13 -7.87
CA VAL A 16 -1.79 22.00 -7.21
C VAL A 16 -1.14 23.39 -7.04
N LEU A 17 -1.32 24.23 -8.06
CA LEU A 17 -0.89 25.63 -8.06
C LEU A 17 -1.86 26.47 -7.21
N LEU A 18 -1.59 26.59 -5.91
CA LEU A 18 -2.20 27.64 -5.08
C LEU A 18 -1.38 28.93 -5.19
N ALA A 19 -1.87 29.84 -6.03
CA ALA A 19 -1.29 31.16 -6.24
C ALA A 19 -1.57 32.09 -5.05
N TRP A 20 -0.53 32.52 -4.33
CA TRP A 20 -0.59 33.68 -3.44
C TRP A 20 0.64 34.61 -3.58
N GLY A 21 0.32 35.85 -3.99
CA GLY A 21 0.88 37.15 -3.59
C GLY A 21 2.37 37.31 -3.28
N THR A 22 3.06 38.04 -4.15
CA THR A 22 4.42 38.56 -3.95
C THR A 22 4.46 39.75 -2.98
N GLY A 23 5.40 39.71 -2.02
CA GLY A 23 5.78 40.82 -1.14
C GLY A 23 7.30 40.87 -0.97
N ALA A 24 7.89 42.05 -1.15
CA ALA A 24 9.31 42.26 -1.42
C ALA A 24 10.21 42.51 -0.19
N GLY A 25 11.48 42.11 -0.31
CA GLY A 25 12.66 42.89 0.10
C GLY A 25 13.34 42.53 1.44
N PHE A 26 14.60 42.09 1.39
CA PHE A 26 15.82 42.86 1.74
C PHE A 26 17.03 41.93 1.95
N ALA A 27 18.20 42.39 1.51
CA ALA A 27 19.49 41.72 1.65
C ALA A 27 20.21 42.14 2.93
N ALA A 28 20.93 41.21 3.59
CA ALA A 28 22.24 41.42 4.20
C ALA A 28 22.81 40.12 4.79
N THR A 29 24.02 39.74 4.37
CA THR A 29 25.00 38.96 5.14
C THR A 29 25.95 39.96 5.83
N PRO A 30 26.62 39.65 6.97
CA PRO A 30 27.63 38.58 7.01
C PRO A 30 27.93 37.87 8.36
N LEU A 31 28.68 36.76 8.21
CA LEU A 31 29.64 36.09 9.10
C LEU A 31 29.54 36.26 10.62
N SER A 32 29.44 35.13 11.31
CA SER A 32 30.16 34.88 12.57
C SER A 32 30.63 33.42 12.64
N LEU A 33 31.90 33.27 13.00
CA LEU A 33 32.69 32.03 13.05
C LEU A 33 32.66 31.44 14.47
N LEU A 34 32.62 30.10 14.49
CA LEU A 34 33.32 29.20 15.44
C LEU A 34 32.94 29.27 16.92
N SER A 35 31.91 28.49 17.29
CA SER A 35 31.77 27.85 18.61
C SER A 35 30.61 26.83 18.56
N GLY A 36 30.85 25.58 18.16
CA GLY A 36 29.72 24.63 18.01
C GLY A 36 30.00 23.13 18.02
N ALA A 37 31.23 22.66 18.23
CA ALA A 37 31.49 21.21 18.10
C ALA A 37 30.96 20.35 19.26
N ALA A 38 30.50 20.94 20.37
CA ALA A 38 29.93 20.21 21.51
C ALA A 38 28.42 20.47 21.75
N ALA A 39 27.82 21.43 21.04
CA ALA A 39 26.37 21.65 21.03
C ALA A 39 25.68 20.81 19.94
N SER A 40 26.39 20.53 18.85
CA SER A 40 25.88 19.77 17.70
C SER A 40 25.47 18.31 18.00
N ALA A 41 26.00 17.68 19.05
CA ALA A 41 25.63 16.30 19.40
C ALA A 41 24.42 16.20 20.33
N ALA A 42 24.05 17.29 21.02
CA ALA A 42 22.83 17.35 21.84
C ALA A 42 21.64 17.94 21.07
N GLU A 43 21.91 18.78 20.07
CA GLU A 43 20.90 19.32 19.14
C GLU A 43 20.49 18.29 18.07
N SER A 44 21.33 17.27 17.78
CA SER A 44 20.95 16.15 16.90
C SER A 44 20.10 15.07 17.60
N ALA A 45 19.67 15.30 18.85
CA ALA A 45 18.91 14.34 19.65
C ALA A 45 17.40 14.61 19.67
N GLU A 46 16.94 15.78 19.20
CA GLU A 46 15.57 15.93 18.72
C GLU A 46 15.50 15.37 17.29
N ARG A 47 15.82 14.08 17.15
CA ARG A 47 15.49 13.35 15.93
C ARG A 47 13.99 13.50 15.72
N SER A 48 13.61 13.92 14.51
CA SER A 48 12.23 14.00 14.07
C SER A 48 11.44 12.81 14.58
N GLN A 49 10.41 13.08 15.39
CA GLN A 49 9.53 12.05 15.94
C GLN A 49 8.65 11.40 14.86
N LEU A 50 8.73 11.92 13.62
CA LEU A 50 7.95 11.47 12.49
C LEU A 50 8.23 10.01 12.12
N VAL A 51 9.50 9.60 12.01
CA VAL A 51 9.84 8.20 11.66
C VAL A 51 9.96 7.36 12.93
N ARG A 52 9.01 6.44 13.12
CA ARG A 52 8.96 5.57 14.28
C ARG A 52 9.89 4.38 14.19
N SER A 53 9.90 3.71 13.04
CA SER A 53 10.74 2.55 12.80
C SER A 53 11.19 2.48 11.33
N ILE A 54 12.32 1.78 11.14
CA ILE A 54 12.83 1.37 9.84
C ILE A 54 13.03 -0.14 9.93
N ASP A 55 12.22 -0.91 9.21
CA ASP A 55 12.32 -2.36 9.11
C ASP A 55 13.01 -2.78 7.80
N VAL A 56 13.47 -4.02 7.73
CA VAL A 56 13.90 -4.70 6.51
C VAL A 56 13.09 -5.98 6.36
N PHE A 57 12.59 -6.25 5.16
CA PHE A 57 11.80 -7.44 4.88
C PHE A 57 12.31 -8.17 3.64
N GLY A 58 12.41 -9.50 3.73
CA GLY A 58 12.66 -10.36 2.58
C GLY A 58 14.15 -10.58 2.22
N THR A 59 15.07 -10.30 3.13
CA THR A 59 16.49 -10.65 2.99
C THR A 59 17.16 -10.79 4.36
N ASP A 60 18.19 -11.63 4.43
CA ASP A 60 19.12 -11.71 5.57
C ASP A 60 20.48 -11.04 5.26
N GLN A 61 20.68 -10.50 4.05
CA GLN A 61 21.95 -9.91 3.63
C GLN A 61 22.21 -8.54 4.27
N ILE A 62 21.15 -7.84 4.68
CA ILE A 62 21.19 -6.55 5.36
C ILE A 62 20.21 -6.53 6.53
N THR A 63 20.48 -5.69 7.51
CA THR A 63 19.67 -5.53 8.73
C THR A 63 19.09 -4.13 8.81
N ALA A 64 17.97 -3.99 9.55
CA ALA A 64 17.39 -2.68 9.89
C ALA A 64 18.41 -1.73 10.53
N GLU A 65 19.30 -2.24 11.39
CA GLU A 65 20.34 -1.44 12.03
C GLU A 65 21.34 -0.87 11.00
N GLN A 66 21.78 -1.68 10.03
CA GLN A 66 22.67 -1.21 8.96
C GLN A 66 21.99 -0.12 8.11
N VAL A 67 20.72 -0.34 7.73
CA VAL A 67 19.95 0.65 6.97
C VAL A 67 19.82 1.96 7.77
N GLN A 68 19.45 1.87 9.04
CA GLN A 68 19.29 3.04 9.90
C GLN A 68 20.61 3.80 10.11
N GLN A 69 21.73 3.09 10.27
CA GLN A 69 23.05 3.72 10.43
C GLN A 69 23.51 4.45 9.16
N GLN A 70 23.20 3.92 7.98
CA GLN A 70 23.73 4.44 6.72
C GLN A 70 22.79 5.43 6.01
N TRP A 71 21.47 5.23 6.08
CA TRP A 71 20.47 6.06 5.39
C TRP A 71 19.36 6.59 6.30
N GLY A 72 19.46 6.41 7.62
CA GLY A 72 18.39 6.83 8.55
C GLY A 72 18.07 8.32 8.46
N GLU A 73 19.07 9.19 8.27
CA GLU A 73 18.85 10.64 8.11
C GLU A 73 18.11 10.97 6.82
N GLN A 74 18.50 10.36 5.70
CA GLN A 74 17.86 10.55 4.40
C GLN A 74 16.43 10.00 4.38
N ILE A 75 16.17 8.87 5.04
CA ILE A 75 14.82 8.31 5.17
C ILE A 75 13.92 9.23 6.01
N VAL A 76 14.47 9.87 7.05
CA VAL A 76 13.75 10.90 7.82
C VAL A 76 13.45 12.12 6.94
N GLU A 77 14.44 12.63 6.20
CA GLU A 77 14.27 13.75 5.27
C GLU A 77 13.19 13.44 4.21
N LEU A 78 13.23 12.24 3.62
CA LEU A 78 12.18 11.76 2.71
C LEU A 78 10.81 11.77 3.39
N SER A 79 10.73 11.29 4.62
CA SER A 79 9.46 11.19 5.35
C SER A 79 8.88 12.57 5.64
N GLU A 80 9.71 13.53 6.02
CA GLU A 80 9.31 14.91 6.30
C GLU A 80 8.86 15.64 5.03
N ALA A 81 9.56 15.43 3.91
CA ALA A 81 9.19 16.03 2.63
C ALA A 81 7.84 15.51 2.10
N ILE A 82 7.49 14.26 2.42
CA ILE A 82 6.27 13.60 1.94
C ILE A 82 5.09 13.81 2.92
N TYR A 83 5.34 13.68 4.22
CA TYR A 83 4.31 13.58 5.27
C TYR A 83 4.43 14.62 6.38
N GLY A 84 5.37 15.57 6.26
CA GLY A 84 5.51 16.67 7.20
C GLY A 84 4.30 17.61 7.21
N SER A 85 4.39 18.69 7.99
CA SER A 85 3.39 19.76 7.96
C SER A 85 3.21 20.33 6.55
N PRO A 86 2.07 20.98 6.22
CA PRO A 86 1.88 21.63 4.92
C PRO A 86 3.02 22.60 4.55
N GLU A 87 3.68 23.23 5.53
CA GLU A 87 4.86 24.07 5.33
C GLU A 87 6.14 23.28 5.01
N GLN A 88 6.23 22.03 5.45
CA GLN A 88 7.36 21.11 5.21
C GLN A 88 7.16 20.22 3.99
N MET A 89 5.92 19.95 3.60
CA MET A 89 5.60 19.23 2.38
C MET A 89 6.15 20.00 1.19
N SER A 90 7.13 19.42 0.51
CA SER A 90 7.65 19.98 -0.71
C SER A 90 6.59 19.87 -1.81
N GLN A 91 6.44 20.92 -2.63
CA GLN A 91 5.62 20.83 -3.83
C GLN A 91 6.18 19.82 -4.84
N ASP A 92 7.49 19.57 -4.77
CA ASP A 92 8.19 18.57 -5.55
C ASP A 92 8.56 17.40 -4.64
N LEU A 93 8.03 16.21 -4.92
CA LEU A 93 8.47 14.99 -4.24
C LEU A 93 9.98 14.83 -4.42
N PRO A 94 10.74 14.46 -3.37
CA PRO A 94 12.18 14.27 -3.44
C PRO A 94 12.54 12.95 -4.15
N VAL A 95 12.08 12.78 -5.39
CA VAL A 95 12.25 11.58 -6.21
C VAL A 95 13.72 11.21 -6.34
N GLU A 96 14.60 12.21 -6.57
CA GLU A 96 16.04 11.98 -6.68
C GLU A 96 16.66 11.41 -5.39
N LEU A 97 16.20 11.87 -4.21
CA LEU A 97 16.68 11.35 -2.93
C LEU A 97 16.17 9.92 -2.71
N TYR A 98 14.90 9.65 -3.05
CA TYR A 98 14.32 8.30 -2.98
C TYR A 98 15.10 7.32 -3.88
N GLU A 99 15.30 7.69 -5.14
CA GLU A 99 16.05 6.89 -6.11
C GLU A 99 17.48 6.63 -5.67
N THR A 100 18.13 7.64 -5.06
CA THR A 100 19.49 7.54 -4.54
C THR A 100 19.56 6.55 -3.37
N VAL A 101 18.67 6.66 -2.37
CA VAL A 101 18.66 5.75 -1.22
C VAL A 101 18.38 4.31 -1.68
N VAL A 102 17.39 4.11 -2.57
CA VAL A 102 17.07 2.79 -3.11
C VAL A 102 18.24 2.21 -3.90
N ALA A 103 18.86 3.00 -4.78
CA ALA A 103 20.01 2.56 -5.58
C ALA A 103 21.21 2.18 -4.69
N ASP A 104 21.49 2.96 -3.64
CA ASP A 104 22.57 2.66 -2.70
C ASP A 104 22.33 1.37 -1.93
N ILE A 105 21.11 1.16 -1.39
CA ILE A 105 20.73 -0.09 -0.72
C ILE A 105 20.86 -1.27 -1.68
N HIS A 106 20.48 -1.09 -2.96
CA HIS A 106 20.63 -2.12 -3.98
C HIS A 106 22.10 -2.57 -4.17
N THR A 107 23.09 -1.74 -3.84
CA THR A 107 24.51 -2.12 -3.92
C THR A 107 25.00 -2.99 -2.76
N MET A 108 24.20 -3.17 -1.69
CA MET A 108 24.61 -3.94 -0.51
C MET A 108 24.55 -5.46 -0.69
N GLY A 109 23.85 -5.95 -1.71
CA GLY A 109 23.62 -7.38 -1.91
C GLY A 109 23.22 -7.74 -3.33
N GLU A 110 22.98 -9.02 -3.55
CA GLU A 110 22.48 -9.52 -4.84
C GLU A 110 20.95 -9.45 -4.86
N PHE A 111 20.43 -8.24 -5.01
CA PHE A 111 18.99 -7.96 -5.02
C PHE A 111 18.45 -7.86 -6.44
N ALA A 112 17.28 -8.45 -6.67
CA ALA A 112 16.48 -8.25 -7.89
C ALA A 112 15.50 -7.08 -7.75
N HIS A 113 15.17 -6.69 -6.52
CA HIS A 113 14.27 -5.58 -6.23
C HIS A 113 14.57 -4.99 -4.85
N VAL A 114 14.46 -3.66 -4.76
CA VAL A 114 14.49 -2.87 -3.52
C VAL A 114 13.41 -1.78 -3.63
N GLU A 115 12.56 -1.64 -2.61
CA GLU A 115 11.55 -0.58 -2.48
C GLU A 115 11.57 -0.01 -1.06
N LEU A 116 11.29 1.29 -0.90
CA LEU A 116 11.00 1.88 0.42
C LEU A 116 9.49 2.06 0.58
N SER A 117 8.88 1.20 1.39
CA SER A 117 7.47 1.28 1.74
C SER A 117 7.29 2.22 2.93
N MET A 118 6.89 3.47 2.67
CA MET A 118 6.71 4.51 3.68
C MET A 118 5.23 4.73 3.96
N ILE A 119 4.79 4.35 5.15
CA ILE A 119 3.37 4.37 5.53
C ILE A 119 3.16 5.31 6.70
N VAL A 120 2.29 6.29 6.52
CA VAL A 120 1.84 7.22 7.56
C VAL A 120 0.55 6.73 8.22
N TYR A 121 0.50 6.83 9.55
CA TYR A 121 -0.70 6.64 10.35
C TYR A 121 -1.11 7.99 10.93
N PHE A 122 -2.33 8.41 10.61
CA PHE A 122 -2.95 9.62 11.14
C PHE A 122 -3.73 9.26 12.40
N GLU A 123 -3.24 9.68 13.56
CA GLU A 123 -3.94 9.54 14.83
C GLU A 123 -4.47 10.91 15.27
N PRO A 124 -5.78 11.09 15.53
CA PRO A 124 -6.37 12.41 15.82
C PRO A 124 -5.76 13.15 17.02
N GLU A 125 -5.08 12.43 17.92
CA GLU A 125 -4.51 12.96 19.15
C GLU A 125 -2.97 12.83 19.24
N GLN A 126 -2.32 12.25 18.23
CA GLN A 126 -0.87 12.09 18.18
C GLN A 126 -0.31 12.70 16.90
N ASP A 127 0.97 13.08 16.93
CA ASP A 127 1.65 13.48 15.71
C ASP A 127 1.64 12.33 14.70
N ASN A 128 1.56 12.69 13.41
CA ASN A 128 1.65 11.72 12.32
C ASN A 128 2.87 10.83 12.54
N THR A 129 2.68 9.53 12.42
CA THR A 129 3.75 8.56 12.64
C THR A 129 3.99 7.78 11.36
N VAL A 130 5.24 7.80 10.89
CA VAL A 130 5.70 7.13 9.67
C VAL A 130 6.48 5.89 10.05
N TYR A 131 6.10 4.78 9.43
CA TYR A 131 6.81 3.51 9.49
C TYR A 131 7.39 3.22 8.12
N VAL A 132 8.68 2.91 8.07
CA VAL A 132 9.38 2.61 6.82
C VAL A 132 9.78 1.14 6.83
N THR A 133 9.52 0.45 5.73
CA THR A 133 10.04 -0.91 5.50
C THR A 133 10.86 -0.89 4.22
N VAL A 134 12.11 -1.36 4.29
CA VAL A 134 12.94 -1.64 3.12
C VAL A 134 12.59 -3.04 2.62
N ASP A 135 11.87 -3.08 1.51
CA ASP A 135 11.40 -4.29 0.89
C ASP A 135 12.41 -4.82 -0.11
N VAL A 136 12.89 -6.04 0.12
CA VAL A 136 13.93 -6.66 -0.71
C VAL A 136 13.45 -7.98 -1.29
N VAL A 137 13.80 -8.22 -2.54
CA VAL A 137 13.76 -9.55 -3.17
C VAL A 137 15.15 -9.88 -3.67
N GLU A 138 15.72 -10.97 -3.16
CA GLU A 138 17.02 -11.47 -3.60
C GLU A 138 16.93 -12.03 -5.04
N VAL A 139 18.04 -11.99 -5.78
CA VAL A 139 18.10 -12.54 -7.15
C VAL A 139 17.70 -14.02 -7.18
N ALA A 140 18.09 -14.78 -6.14
CA ALA A 140 17.74 -16.20 -6.01
C ALA A 140 16.22 -16.43 -5.86
N ASP A 141 15.49 -15.47 -5.28
CA ASP A 141 14.07 -15.59 -4.96
C ASP A 141 13.16 -14.90 -5.97
N ALA A 142 13.72 -14.16 -6.92
CA ALA A 142 12.98 -13.33 -7.87
C ALA A 142 11.86 -14.10 -8.59
N ALA A 143 12.11 -15.34 -9.02
CA ALA A 143 11.12 -16.15 -9.71
C ALA A 143 9.92 -16.55 -8.83
N ALA A 144 10.13 -16.72 -7.53
CA ALA A 144 9.10 -17.13 -6.59
C ALA A 144 8.33 -15.92 -6.02
N ARG A 145 9.03 -14.81 -5.77
CA ARG A 145 8.47 -13.62 -5.09
C ARG A 145 7.98 -12.54 -6.05
N MET A 146 8.34 -12.63 -7.32
CA MET A 146 7.83 -11.74 -8.38
C MET A 146 7.32 -12.54 -9.59
N PRO A 147 6.36 -13.49 -9.41
CA PRO A 147 5.80 -14.30 -10.50
C PRO A 147 4.78 -13.50 -11.33
N PHE A 148 5.10 -12.25 -11.63
CA PHE A 148 4.21 -11.30 -12.29
C PHE A 148 4.07 -11.62 -13.78
N TYR A 149 2.91 -11.27 -14.33
CA TYR A 149 2.71 -11.31 -15.77
C TYR A 149 3.57 -10.25 -16.48
N PRO A 150 3.88 -10.45 -17.77
CA PRO A 150 4.54 -9.42 -18.57
C PRO A 150 3.74 -8.11 -18.57
N ALA A 151 4.45 -6.98 -18.50
CA ALA A 151 3.85 -5.66 -18.65
C ALA A 151 3.02 -5.56 -19.93
N PRO A 152 1.72 -5.22 -19.85
CA PRO A 152 0.92 -4.97 -21.02
C PRO A 152 1.45 -3.76 -21.81
N THR A 153 1.22 -3.73 -23.11
CA THR A 153 1.82 -2.72 -24.01
C THR A 153 0.81 -1.93 -24.82
N GLN A 154 -0.48 -2.28 -24.76
CA GLN A 154 -1.49 -1.63 -25.59
C GLN A 154 -1.92 -0.29 -24.98
N GLN A 155 -2.09 0.72 -25.82
CA GLN A 155 -2.85 1.91 -25.43
C GLN A 155 -4.31 1.67 -25.81
N LEU A 156 -5.19 1.69 -24.81
CA LEU A 156 -6.62 1.51 -25.02
C LEU A 156 -7.36 2.84 -24.82
N PRO A 157 -8.50 3.04 -25.49
CA PRO A 157 -9.34 4.21 -25.27
C PRO A 157 -10.09 4.11 -23.94
N ASP A 158 -10.44 5.25 -23.34
CA ASP A 158 -11.32 5.30 -22.18
C ASP A 158 -12.79 5.07 -22.59
N PRO A 159 -13.41 3.93 -22.24
CA PRO A 159 -14.76 3.60 -22.66
C PRO A 159 -15.78 4.51 -21.95
N ALA A 160 -16.43 5.36 -22.72
CA ALA A 160 -17.41 6.35 -22.23
C ALA A 160 -16.86 7.35 -21.19
N GLY A 161 -15.54 7.51 -21.10
CA GLY A 161 -14.89 8.39 -20.12
C GLY A 161 -14.92 7.85 -18.68
N LEU A 162 -15.09 6.53 -18.50
CA LEU A 162 -15.23 5.92 -17.18
C LEU A 162 -13.93 5.90 -16.38
N ILE A 163 -12.80 5.64 -17.04
CA ILE A 163 -11.48 5.59 -16.37
C ILE A 163 -11.14 6.97 -15.81
N GLN A 164 -11.25 8.01 -16.64
CA GLN A 164 -11.03 9.39 -16.24
C GLN A 164 -11.96 9.80 -15.09
N ARG A 165 -13.24 9.44 -15.19
CA ARG A 165 -14.24 9.75 -14.15
C ARG A 165 -13.96 9.03 -12.83
N TRP A 166 -13.43 7.81 -12.87
CA TRP A 166 -12.98 7.12 -11.66
C TRP A 166 -11.80 7.84 -11.01
N SER A 167 -10.82 8.30 -11.79
CA SER A 167 -9.70 9.10 -11.26
C SER A 167 -10.19 10.39 -10.58
N GLU A 168 -11.13 11.11 -11.21
CA GLU A 168 -11.74 12.32 -10.62
C GLU A 168 -12.47 12.01 -9.31
N TYR A 169 -13.17 10.88 -9.26
CA TYR A 169 -13.83 10.40 -8.05
C TYR A 169 -12.83 10.10 -6.93
N ASP A 170 -11.73 9.40 -7.21
CA ASP A 170 -10.70 9.09 -6.22
C ASP A 170 -9.98 10.36 -5.74
N GLU A 171 -9.73 11.34 -6.62
CA GLU A 171 -9.16 12.65 -6.27
C GLU A 171 -10.06 13.42 -5.30
N VAL A 172 -11.35 13.60 -5.64
CA VAL A 172 -12.33 14.27 -4.77
C VAL A 172 -12.48 13.52 -3.45
N SER A 173 -12.50 12.19 -3.48
CA SER A 173 -12.59 11.36 -2.27
C SER A 173 -11.40 11.57 -1.34
N PHE A 174 -10.20 11.70 -1.93
CA PHE A 174 -8.98 11.95 -1.18
C PHE A 174 -8.97 13.35 -0.56
N GLU A 175 -9.37 14.38 -1.30
CA GLU A 175 -9.50 15.75 -0.79
C GLU A 175 -10.48 15.84 0.38
N LEU A 176 -11.66 15.23 0.23
CA LEU A 176 -12.67 15.19 1.30
C LEU A 176 -12.19 14.40 2.52
N SER A 177 -11.39 13.35 2.32
CA SER A 177 -10.77 12.59 3.42
C SER A 177 -9.77 13.44 4.19
N LEU A 178 -8.92 14.20 3.51
CA LEU A 178 -7.97 15.13 4.14
C LEU A 178 -8.67 16.27 4.88
N ALA A 179 -9.82 16.74 4.36
CA ALA A 179 -10.65 17.73 5.01
C ALA A 179 -11.45 17.17 6.22
N GLY A 180 -11.43 15.84 6.43
CA GLY A 180 -12.22 15.19 7.47
C GLY A 180 -13.73 15.21 7.20
N GLU A 181 -14.13 15.39 5.94
CA GLU A 181 -15.52 15.46 5.51
C GLU A 181 -16.14 14.09 5.19
N LEU A 182 -15.30 13.07 5.00
CA LEU A 182 -15.75 11.68 4.91
C LEU A 182 -15.75 11.02 6.29
N GLN A 183 -16.81 10.28 6.60
CA GLN A 183 -16.87 9.53 7.86
C GLN A 183 -15.94 8.32 7.80
N SER A 184 -15.28 8.02 8.91
CA SER A 184 -14.52 6.79 9.06
C SER A 184 -15.48 5.60 9.20
N GLY A 185 -15.79 4.96 8.09
CA GLY A 185 -16.63 3.76 8.04
C GLY A 185 -16.81 3.27 6.62
N PHE A 186 -17.07 1.97 6.47
CA PHE A 186 -17.56 1.43 5.21
C PHE A 186 -19.00 1.92 5.02
N GLU A 187 -19.15 3.10 4.43
CA GLU A 187 -20.42 3.57 3.89
C GLU A 187 -20.98 2.55 2.89
N GLN A 188 -22.29 2.60 2.62
CA GLN A 188 -22.93 1.61 1.77
C GLN A 188 -22.42 1.73 0.34
N CYS A 189 -21.53 0.81 -0.05
CA CYS A 189 -21.10 0.69 -1.43
C CYS A 189 -22.28 0.16 -2.28
N PRO A 190 -22.73 0.88 -3.32
CA PRO A 190 -23.79 0.38 -4.21
C PRO A 190 -23.29 -0.73 -5.17
N ALA A 191 -21.98 -0.96 -5.22
CA ALA A 191 -21.32 -2.00 -5.98
C ALA A 191 -20.69 -3.05 -5.06
N LEU A 192 -20.03 -4.04 -5.65
CA LEU A 192 -19.30 -5.06 -4.89
C LEU A 192 -18.11 -4.51 -4.09
N ALA A 193 -17.53 -3.38 -4.52
CA ALA A 193 -16.38 -2.75 -3.90
C ALA A 193 -16.25 -1.29 -4.36
N CYS A 194 -15.76 -0.42 -3.48
CA CYS A 194 -15.43 0.98 -3.77
C CYS A 194 -14.39 1.48 -2.75
N THR A 195 -13.65 2.53 -3.11
CA THR A 195 -12.62 3.12 -2.25
C THR A 195 -13.22 3.84 -1.05
N VAL A 196 -14.30 4.59 -1.29
CA VAL A 196 -15.17 5.24 -0.30
C VAL A 196 -16.64 5.10 -0.73
N GLY A 197 -17.60 5.50 0.11
CA GLY A 197 -19.02 5.48 -0.26
C GLY A 197 -19.43 6.66 -1.13
N PHE A 198 -20.73 6.68 -1.47
CA PHE A 198 -21.35 7.74 -2.28
C PHE A 198 -22.34 8.59 -1.45
N ASP A 199 -22.20 8.63 -0.13
CA ASP A 199 -23.13 9.42 0.71
C ASP A 199 -22.85 10.92 0.61
N HIS A 200 -21.60 11.33 0.32
CA HIS A 200 -21.24 12.73 0.14
C HIS A 200 -21.79 13.31 -1.18
N PRO A 201 -22.43 14.50 -1.19
CA PRO A 201 -23.02 15.08 -2.41
C PRO A 201 -22.06 15.25 -3.58
N GLU A 202 -20.78 15.55 -3.30
CA GLU A 202 -19.75 15.67 -4.35
C GLU A 202 -19.35 14.33 -4.97
N LEU A 203 -19.56 13.22 -4.25
CA LEU A 203 -19.30 11.88 -4.76
C LEU A 203 -20.54 11.31 -5.48
N GLN A 204 -21.75 11.68 -5.05
CA GLN A 204 -23.00 11.21 -5.67
C GLN A 204 -23.10 11.47 -7.17
N GLN A 205 -22.50 12.54 -7.67
CA GLN A 205 -22.56 12.89 -9.09
C GLN A 205 -21.91 11.85 -10.01
N PHE A 206 -20.97 11.05 -9.49
CA PHE A 206 -20.26 10.03 -10.27
C PHE A 206 -21.09 8.75 -10.43
N LEU A 207 -21.95 8.45 -9.45
CA LEU A 207 -22.65 7.18 -9.31
C LEU A 207 -23.50 6.79 -10.54
N PRO A 208 -24.36 7.65 -11.12
CA PRO A 208 -25.24 7.25 -12.23
C PRO A 208 -24.46 6.72 -13.45
N ALA A 209 -23.27 7.26 -13.68
CA ALA A 209 -22.42 6.79 -14.76
C ALA A 209 -21.80 5.43 -14.45
N PHE A 210 -21.30 5.22 -13.23
CA PHE A 210 -20.72 3.94 -12.85
C PHE A 210 -21.76 2.82 -12.93
N GLU A 211 -22.97 3.03 -12.41
CA GLU A 211 -24.04 2.02 -12.44
C GLU A 211 -24.48 1.65 -13.86
N THR A 212 -24.61 2.64 -14.75
CA THR A 212 -25.16 2.40 -16.09
C THR A 212 -24.07 2.01 -17.09
N GLU A 213 -22.99 2.79 -17.13
CA GLU A 213 -21.99 2.67 -18.18
C GLU A 213 -20.99 1.56 -17.89
N ALA A 214 -20.63 1.29 -16.63
CA ALA A 214 -19.70 0.18 -16.36
C ALA A 214 -20.28 -1.17 -16.78
N VAL A 215 -21.59 -1.39 -16.57
CA VAL A 215 -22.30 -2.58 -17.06
C VAL A 215 -22.26 -2.65 -18.59
N ARG A 216 -22.54 -1.52 -19.27
CA ARG A 216 -22.54 -1.46 -20.74
C ARG A 216 -21.15 -1.66 -21.34
N GLN A 217 -20.11 -1.20 -20.65
CA GLN A 217 -18.72 -1.22 -21.08
C GLN A 217 -17.91 -2.38 -20.47
N ARG A 218 -18.56 -3.38 -19.87
CA ARG A 218 -17.90 -4.47 -19.14
C ARG A 218 -16.74 -5.12 -19.91
N GLU A 219 -16.96 -5.48 -21.18
CA GLU A 219 -15.91 -6.11 -22.00
C GLU A 219 -14.73 -5.18 -22.28
N ALA A 220 -14.98 -3.88 -22.48
CA ALA A 220 -13.91 -2.90 -22.67
C ALA A 220 -13.10 -2.71 -21.38
N LEU A 221 -13.76 -2.69 -20.22
CA LEU A 221 -13.09 -2.62 -18.91
C LEU A 221 -12.26 -3.88 -18.63
N LEU A 222 -12.78 -5.07 -18.96
CA LEU A 222 -12.01 -6.32 -18.88
C LEU A 222 -10.79 -6.30 -19.80
N GLN A 223 -10.91 -5.71 -20.99
CA GLN A 223 -9.77 -5.54 -21.90
C GLN A 223 -8.74 -4.58 -21.32
N ILE A 224 -9.18 -3.45 -20.76
CA ILE A 224 -8.31 -2.48 -20.08
C ILE A 224 -7.50 -3.17 -18.99
N LEU A 225 -8.16 -3.87 -18.07
CA LEU A 225 -7.52 -4.59 -16.97
C LEU A 225 -6.44 -5.58 -17.43
N ARG A 226 -6.55 -6.16 -18.62
CA ARG A 226 -5.58 -7.16 -19.12
C ARG A 226 -4.49 -6.58 -19.99
N GLU A 227 -4.81 -5.55 -20.78
CA GLU A 227 -4.01 -5.19 -21.95
C GLU A 227 -3.52 -3.74 -21.92
N SER A 228 -4.12 -2.85 -21.11
CA SER A 228 -3.68 -1.45 -21.05
C SER A 228 -2.28 -1.34 -20.45
N ARG A 229 -1.38 -0.64 -21.14
CA ARG A 229 -0.04 -0.31 -20.64
C ARG A 229 -0.07 0.64 -19.46
N ASN A 230 -1.13 1.44 -19.32
CA ASN A 230 -1.30 2.36 -18.21
C ASN A 230 -1.87 1.59 -17.02
N ASP A 231 -1.11 1.52 -15.94
CA ASP A 231 -1.49 0.81 -14.74
C ASP A 231 -2.57 1.53 -13.93
N VAL A 232 -2.68 2.86 -14.00
CA VAL A 232 -3.80 3.61 -13.45
C VAL A 232 -5.11 3.19 -14.12
N ASP A 233 -5.13 3.05 -15.45
CA ASP A 233 -6.33 2.58 -16.17
C ASP A 233 -6.71 1.16 -15.69
N ARG A 234 -5.73 0.27 -15.55
CA ARG A 234 -5.95 -1.10 -15.05
C ARG A 234 -6.47 -1.10 -13.62
N GLY A 235 -5.87 -0.29 -12.75
CA GLY A 235 -6.23 -0.15 -11.34
C GLY A 235 -7.66 0.37 -11.18
N ASN A 236 -8.05 1.39 -11.95
CA ASN A 236 -9.41 1.94 -11.95
C ASN A 236 -10.43 0.93 -12.52
N ALA A 237 -10.03 0.16 -13.54
CA ALA A 237 -10.89 -0.87 -14.10
C ALA A 237 -11.29 -1.93 -13.06
N VAL A 238 -10.44 -2.24 -12.06
CA VAL A 238 -10.80 -3.18 -10.96
C VAL A 238 -12.06 -2.73 -10.22
N TYR A 239 -12.18 -1.45 -9.88
CA TYR A 239 -13.36 -0.93 -9.17
C TYR A 239 -14.56 -0.71 -10.10
N LEU A 240 -14.35 -0.21 -11.32
CA LEU A 240 -15.43 -0.08 -12.29
C LEU A 240 -16.04 -1.44 -12.64
N LEU A 241 -15.24 -2.51 -12.66
CA LEU A 241 -15.75 -3.87 -12.81
C LEU A 241 -16.61 -4.31 -11.61
N ALA A 242 -16.39 -3.76 -10.41
CA ALA A 242 -17.23 -4.06 -9.24
C ALA A 242 -18.68 -3.56 -9.45
N PHE A 243 -18.85 -2.42 -10.13
CA PHE A 243 -20.16 -1.96 -10.62
C PHE A 243 -20.67 -2.83 -11.75
N ALA A 244 -19.81 -3.13 -12.73
CA ALA A 244 -20.20 -3.93 -13.88
C ALA A 244 -20.69 -5.34 -13.49
N PHE A 245 -20.21 -5.90 -12.38
CA PHE A 245 -20.55 -7.22 -11.86
C PHE A 245 -21.40 -7.19 -10.58
N ALA A 246 -22.11 -6.09 -10.26
CA ALA A 246 -22.88 -5.95 -9.01
C ALA A 246 -23.77 -7.16 -8.64
N ASP A 247 -24.37 -7.83 -9.63
CA ASP A 247 -25.23 -9.01 -9.43
C ASP A 247 -24.51 -10.38 -9.57
N ASP A 248 -23.19 -10.40 -9.78
CA ASP A 248 -22.39 -11.61 -10.02
C ASP A 248 -21.01 -11.53 -9.33
N PRO A 249 -20.96 -11.64 -7.98
CA PRO A 249 -19.71 -11.56 -7.22
C PRO A 249 -18.75 -12.70 -7.55
N THR A 250 -19.24 -13.89 -7.91
CA THR A 250 -18.38 -14.99 -8.37
C THR A 250 -17.72 -14.68 -9.72
N GLY A 251 -18.47 -14.08 -10.66
CA GLY A 251 -17.93 -13.60 -11.92
C GLY A 251 -16.90 -12.49 -11.73
N TYR A 252 -17.14 -11.57 -10.78
CA TYR A 252 -16.19 -10.53 -10.42
C TYR A 252 -14.86 -11.11 -9.92
N VAL A 253 -14.90 -11.99 -8.90
CA VAL A 253 -13.69 -12.65 -8.36
C VAL A 253 -12.91 -13.32 -9.48
N ARG A 254 -13.59 -14.11 -10.33
CA ARG A 254 -12.94 -14.77 -11.48
C ARG A 254 -12.28 -13.78 -12.44
N ALA A 255 -12.92 -12.64 -12.69
CA ALA A 255 -12.41 -11.63 -13.60
C ALA A 255 -11.16 -10.92 -13.08
N ILE A 256 -11.12 -10.60 -11.77
CA ILE A 256 -10.02 -9.83 -11.18
C ILE A 256 -8.91 -10.67 -10.58
N SER A 257 -9.11 -11.97 -10.30
CA SER A 257 -8.08 -12.83 -9.70
C SER A 257 -6.74 -12.82 -10.45
N PRO A 258 -6.68 -12.81 -11.80
CA PRO A 258 -5.39 -12.69 -12.51
C PRO A 258 -4.63 -11.40 -12.18
N ALA A 259 -5.34 -10.33 -11.82
CA ALA A 259 -4.73 -9.04 -11.49
C ALA A 259 -3.94 -9.07 -10.17
N ILE A 260 -4.07 -10.12 -9.34
CA ILE A 260 -3.18 -10.36 -8.20
C ILE A 260 -1.73 -10.52 -8.68
N ARG A 261 -1.48 -11.02 -9.90
CA ARG A 261 -0.14 -11.14 -10.48
C ARG A 261 0.18 -10.04 -11.50
N ASP A 262 -0.54 -8.93 -11.47
CA ASP A 262 -0.25 -7.79 -12.35
C ASP A 262 1.18 -7.25 -12.05
N PRO A 263 1.94 -6.80 -13.08
CA PRO A 263 3.27 -6.23 -12.86
C PRO A 263 3.27 -4.93 -12.04
N SER A 264 2.15 -4.19 -11.99
CA SER A 264 2.02 -2.98 -11.18
C SER A 264 1.46 -3.31 -9.79
N SER A 265 2.15 -2.83 -8.75
CA SER A 265 1.70 -2.92 -7.35
C SER A 265 0.37 -2.22 -7.11
N LEU A 266 0.08 -1.14 -7.86
CA LEU A 266 -1.22 -0.45 -7.83
C LEU A 266 -2.38 -1.41 -8.15
N VAL A 267 -2.24 -2.14 -9.26
CA VAL A 267 -3.29 -3.05 -9.75
C VAL A 267 -3.47 -4.23 -8.80
N ARG A 268 -2.36 -4.82 -8.33
CA ARG A 268 -2.38 -5.90 -7.34
C ARG A 268 -3.04 -5.45 -6.03
N ASN A 269 -2.68 -4.26 -5.53
CA ASN A 269 -3.26 -3.69 -4.33
C ASN A 269 -4.77 -3.51 -4.45
N ASN A 270 -5.23 -2.94 -5.57
CA ASN A 270 -6.67 -2.77 -5.82
C ASN A 270 -7.39 -4.12 -5.91
N ALA A 271 -6.83 -5.09 -6.64
CA ALA A 271 -7.42 -6.42 -6.74
C ALA A 271 -7.55 -7.11 -5.38
N LEU A 272 -6.48 -7.11 -4.56
CA LEU A 272 -6.52 -7.71 -3.22
C LEU A 272 -7.48 -6.97 -2.29
N ARG A 273 -7.55 -5.64 -2.38
CA ARG A 273 -8.49 -4.83 -1.58
C ARG A 273 -9.94 -5.19 -1.91
N THR A 274 -10.33 -5.19 -3.19
CA THR A 274 -11.71 -5.47 -3.56
C THR A 274 -12.11 -6.93 -3.31
N LEU A 275 -11.16 -7.88 -3.34
CA LEU A 275 -11.40 -9.24 -2.86
C LEU A 275 -11.67 -9.28 -1.34
N GLY A 276 -11.07 -8.38 -0.56
CA GLY A 276 -11.41 -8.15 0.84
C GLY A 276 -12.85 -7.70 1.04
N ASP A 277 -13.31 -6.75 0.21
CA ASP A 277 -14.70 -6.28 0.24
C ASP A 277 -15.67 -7.41 -0.11
N ILE A 278 -15.34 -8.24 -1.12
CA ILE A 278 -16.10 -9.46 -1.44
C ILE A 278 -16.12 -10.42 -0.27
N ARG A 279 -14.98 -10.69 0.39
CA ARG A 279 -14.95 -11.60 1.55
C ARG A 279 -15.91 -11.15 2.64
N HIS A 280 -15.95 -9.84 2.89
CA HIS A 280 -16.78 -9.24 3.91
C HIS A 280 -18.28 -9.30 3.56
N SER A 281 -18.64 -8.90 2.34
CA SER A 281 -20.04 -8.74 1.91
C SER A 281 -20.67 -10.02 1.34
N HIS A 282 -19.85 -10.93 0.80
CA HIS A 282 -20.24 -12.17 0.13
C HIS A 282 -19.37 -13.36 0.60
N PRO A 283 -19.43 -13.74 1.89
CA PRO A 283 -18.58 -14.78 2.47
C PRO A 283 -18.80 -16.18 1.85
N GLU A 284 -19.89 -16.39 1.11
CA GLU A 284 -20.17 -17.61 0.35
C GLU A 284 -19.33 -17.75 -0.93
N VAL A 285 -18.72 -16.67 -1.41
CA VAL A 285 -17.94 -16.68 -2.66
C VAL A 285 -16.53 -17.23 -2.39
N GLU A 286 -16.14 -18.24 -3.17
CA GLU A 286 -14.80 -18.82 -3.10
C GLU A 286 -13.75 -17.85 -3.65
N LEU A 287 -12.67 -17.66 -2.87
CA LEU A 287 -11.55 -16.79 -3.21
C LEU A 287 -10.31 -17.61 -3.65
N PRO A 288 -9.40 -17.03 -4.44
CA PRO A 288 -8.20 -17.73 -4.93
C PRO A 288 -7.11 -17.82 -3.85
N VAL A 289 -7.33 -18.64 -2.81
CA VAL A 289 -6.46 -18.72 -1.61
C VAL A 289 -4.98 -18.92 -1.93
N GLU A 290 -4.65 -19.75 -2.91
CA GLU A 290 -3.27 -19.98 -3.36
C GLU A 290 -2.60 -18.67 -3.83
N ALA A 291 -3.27 -17.91 -4.69
CA ALA A 291 -2.74 -16.63 -5.18
C ALA A 291 -2.65 -15.57 -4.07
N ILE A 292 -3.53 -15.65 -3.07
CA ILE A 292 -3.51 -14.75 -1.91
C ILE A 292 -2.31 -15.08 -1.00
N ILE A 293 -2.02 -16.37 -0.78
CA ILE A 293 -0.82 -16.81 -0.04
C ILE A 293 0.44 -16.35 -0.77
N GLU A 294 0.51 -16.53 -2.08
CA GLU A 294 1.64 -16.04 -2.88
C GLU A 294 1.87 -14.53 -2.72
N ALA A 295 0.79 -13.74 -2.64
CA ALA A 295 0.87 -12.30 -2.49
C ALA A 295 1.48 -11.84 -1.16
N LEU A 296 1.51 -12.69 -0.12
CA LEU A 296 2.28 -12.42 1.11
C LEU A 296 3.78 -12.35 0.85
N HIS A 297 4.27 -12.98 -0.22
CA HIS A 297 5.69 -12.98 -0.56
C HIS A 297 6.11 -11.84 -1.49
N TYR A 298 5.14 -11.09 -2.04
CA TYR A 298 5.43 -10.03 -3.00
C TYR A 298 6.23 -8.88 -2.37
N PRO A 299 7.01 -8.15 -3.20
CA PRO A 299 7.88 -7.07 -2.74
C PRO A 299 7.13 -5.94 -2.04
N SER A 300 5.94 -5.53 -2.49
CA SER A 300 5.29 -4.35 -1.91
C SER A 300 4.64 -4.67 -0.56
N ALA A 301 4.89 -3.85 0.46
CA ALA A 301 4.19 -3.90 1.74
C ALA A 301 2.66 -3.82 1.60
N THR A 302 2.17 -3.19 0.54
CA THR A 302 0.74 -3.07 0.30
C THR A 302 0.10 -4.32 -0.31
N ASP A 303 0.86 -5.15 -1.01
CA ASP A 303 0.38 -6.47 -1.44
C ASP A 303 0.19 -7.36 -0.20
N ARG A 304 1.24 -7.41 0.63
CA ARG A 304 1.27 -8.24 1.85
C ARG A 304 0.20 -7.85 2.85
N ASN A 305 -0.02 -6.56 3.08
CA ASN A 305 -1.04 -6.14 4.04
C ASN A 305 -2.46 -6.54 3.62
N LYS A 306 -2.81 -6.43 2.33
CA LYS A 306 -4.15 -6.81 1.84
C LYS A 306 -4.30 -8.32 1.81
N ALA A 307 -3.28 -9.04 1.36
CA ALA A 307 -3.26 -10.49 1.38
C ALA A 307 -3.41 -11.03 2.82
N GLY A 308 -2.68 -10.47 3.79
CA GLY A 308 -2.76 -10.87 5.18
C GLY A 308 -4.14 -10.66 5.79
N TRP A 309 -4.76 -9.49 5.60
CA TRP A 309 -6.13 -9.25 6.08
C TRP A 309 -7.16 -10.14 5.40
N LEU A 310 -6.99 -10.42 4.10
CA LEU A 310 -7.85 -11.33 3.36
C LEU A 310 -7.76 -12.76 3.92
N LEU A 311 -6.55 -13.25 4.19
CA LEU A 311 -6.34 -14.55 4.83
C LEU A 311 -6.87 -14.60 6.25
N ALA A 312 -6.75 -13.53 7.04
CA ALA A 312 -7.32 -13.48 8.38
C ALA A 312 -8.85 -13.66 8.33
N GLY A 313 -9.51 -12.98 7.39
CA GLY A 313 -10.94 -13.17 7.14
C GLY A 313 -11.30 -14.60 6.70
N ILE A 314 -10.51 -15.19 5.81
CA ILE A 314 -10.72 -16.58 5.36
C ILE A 314 -10.55 -17.57 6.52
N ALA A 315 -9.46 -17.42 7.30
CA ALA A 315 -9.15 -18.30 8.43
C ALA A 315 -10.24 -18.27 9.50
N ARG A 316 -10.74 -17.08 9.82
CA ARG A 316 -11.81 -16.89 10.81
C ARG A 316 -13.13 -17.56 10.41
N ASP A 317 -13.46 -17.52 9.12
CA ASP A 317 -14.79 -17.90 8.66
C ASP A 317 -14.89 -19.39 8.29
N SER A 318 -13.76 -20.09 8.08
CA SER A 318 -13.77 -21.50 7.67
C SER A 318 -12.45 -22.24 7.94
N ASP A 319 -12.54 -23.31 8.75
CA ASP A 319 -11.44 -24.24 9.02
C ASP A 319 -10.97 -25.01 7.78
N ARG A 320 -11.81 -25.07 6.72
CA ARG A 320 -11.52 -25.86 5.51
C ARG A 320 -10.23 -25.39 4.81
N GLN A 321 -9.88 -24.11 4.92
CA GLN A 321 -8.70 -23.54 4.29
C GLN A 321 -7.47 -23.51 5.21
N HIS A 322 -7.58 -23.87 6.49
CA HIS A 322 -6.47 -23.77 7.44
C HIS A 322 -5.24 -24.56 6.97
N GLU A 323 -5.43 -25.79 6.47
CA GLU A 323 -4.31 -26.62 5.98
C GLU A 323 -3.53 -25.92 4.86
N GLN A 324 -4.22 -25.26 3.94
CA GLN A 324 -3.59 -24.49 2.88
C GLN A 324 -2.90 -23.24 3.42
N ILE A 325 -3.52 -22.54 4.39
CA ILE A 325 -2.94 -21.33 5.00
C ILE A 325 -1.66 -21.66 5.79
N LEU A 326 -1.51 -22.88 6.31
CA LEU A 326 -0.26 -23.29 6.98
C LEU A 326 0.97 -23.23 6.06
N GLU A 327 0.80 -23.26 4.74
CA GLU A 327 1.89 -23.05 3.77
C GLU A 327 2.50 -21.64 3.89
N ALA A 328 1.74 -20.66 4.39
CA ALA A 328 2.18 -19.29 4.60
C ALA A 328 2.93 -19.06 5.92
N LEU A 329 3.10 -20.09 6.77
CA LEU A 329 3.68 -19.92 8.11
C LEU A 329 5.03 -19.18 8.13
N PRO A 330 6.02 -19.51 7.27
CA PRO A 330 7.31 -18.81 7.30
C PRO A 330 7.14 -17.30 7.10
N VAL A 331 6.41 -16.88 6.05
CA VAL A 331 6.24 -15.46 5.74
C VAL A 331 5.37 -14.73 6.76
N LEU A 332 4.39 -15.41 7.37
CA LEU A 332 3.59 -14.84 8.46
C LEU A 332 4.45 -14.58 9.70
N LEU A 333 5.39 -15.46 10.04
CA LEU A 333 6.32 -15.25 11.15
C LEU A 333 7.31 -14.12 10.86
N ASP A 334 7.74 -13.94 9.61
CA ASP A 334 8.58 -12.81 9.20
C ASP A 334 7.80 -11.48 9.30
N MET A 335 6.56 -11.46 8.78
CA MET A 335 5.68 -10.29 8.89
C MET A 335 5.35 -9.93 10.34
N LEU A 336 5.18 -10.92 11.22
CA LEU A 336 4.92 -10.71 12.64
C LEU A 336 6.09 -9.99 13.34
N GLN A 337 7.32 -10.08 12.83
CA GLN A 337 8.48 -9.41 13.41
C GLN A 337 8.59 -7.93 13.01
N LEU A 338 7.86 -7.48 11.98
CA LEU A 338 7.86 -6.09 11.55
C LEU A 338 7.26 -5.17 12.63
N GLU A 339 7.81 -3.97 12.76
CA GLU A 339 7.25 -2.91 13.60
C GLU A 339 6.05 -2.25 12.91
N GLN A 340 6.03 -2.22 11.58
CA GLN A 340 4.97 -1.62 10.77
C GLN A 340 3.60 -2.31 10.99
N PRO A 341 2.59 -1.62 11.57
CA PRO A 341 1.34 -2.24 12.00
C PRO A 341 0.57 -2.96 10.89
N ASN A 342 0.46 -2.37 9.72
CA ASN A 342 -0.34 -2.92 8.62
C ASN A 342 0.14 -4.28 8.10
N ASN A 343 1.37 -4.71 8.38
CA ASN A 343 1.86 -6.06 8.08
C ASN A 343 1.89 -6.95 9.33
N HIS A 344 2.29 -6.39 10.47
CA HIS A 344 2.33 -7.09 11.76
C HIS A 344 0.95 -7.62 12.18
N GLU A 345 -0.06 -6.75 12.18
CA GLU A 345 -1.40 -7.05 12.68
C GLU A 345 -2.12 -8.14 11.88
N PRO A 346 -2.18 -8.09 10.54
CA PRO A 346 -2.80 -9.19 9.80
C PRO A 346 -2.04 -10.51 9.98
N ALA A 347 -0.70 -10.50 10.09
CA ALA A 347 0.05 -11.72 10.35
C ALA A 347 -0.33 -12.32 11.71
N TYR A 348 -0.39 -11.50 12.76
CA TYR A 348 -0.86 -11.92 14.08
C TYR A 348 -2.30 -12.46 14.04
N ALA A 349 -3.19 -11.78 13.33
CA ALA A 349 -4.58 -12.21 13.17
C ALA A 349 -4.66 -13.58 12.50
N VAL A 350 -3.99 -13.78 11.35
CA VAL A 350 -3.96 -15.09 10.66
C VAL A 350 -3.44 -16.18 11.60
N LEU A 351 -2.29 -15.96 12.25
CA LEU A 351 -1.68 -16.94 13.16
C LEU A 351 -2.61 -17.29 14.32
N THR A 352 -3.31 -16.31 14.90
CA THR A 352 -4.30 -16.52 15.96
C THR A 352 -5.46 -17.38 15.48
N GLU A 353 -6.04 -17.06 14.32
CA GLU A 353 -7.21 -17.77 13.77
C GLU A 353 -6.88 -19.24 13.43
N ILE A 354 -5.74 -19.50 12.76
CA ILE A 354 -5.39 -20.88 12.36
C ILE A 354 -4.82 -21.73 13.50
N SER A 355 -4.29 -21.10 14.56
CA SER A 355 -3.73 -21.82 15.71
C SER A 355 -4.76 -22.11 16.80
N GLY A 356 -5.75 -21.23 16.96
CA GLY A 356 -6.62 -21.18 18.15
C GLY A 356 -5.89 -20.77 19.44
N GLU A 357 -4.63 -20.33 19.34
CA GLU A 357 -3.79 -19.94 20.47
C GLU A 357 -3.94 -18.44 20.78
N GLN A 358 -3.69 -18.05 22.03
CA GLN A 358 -3.76 -16.65 22.49
C GLN A 358 -2.42 -16.14 23.00
N TYR A 359 -1.34 -16.46 22.30
CA TYR A 359 -0.03 -15.89 22.63
C TYR A 359 -0.05 -14.36 22.41
N ALA A 360 0.78 -13.63 23.14
CA ALA A 360 0.93 -12.20 22.89
C ALA A 360 1.47 -11.97 21.47
N ALA A 361 1.09 -10.86 20.82
CA ALA A 361 1.50 -10.56 19.44
C ALA A 361 3.02 -10.54 19.23
N ARG A 362 3.79 -10.21 20.27
CA ARG A 362 5.25 -10.19 20.24
C ARG A 362 5.91 -11.34 21.02
N ASP A 363 5.17 -12.40 21.35
CA ASP A 363 5.75 -13.65 21.87
C ASP A 363 6.26 -14.53 20.71
N TYR A 364 7.29 -14.04 20.02
CA TYR A 364 7.83 -14.68 18.82
C TYR A 364 8.29 -16.11 19.09
N THR A 365 8.80 -16.38 20.30
CA THR A 365 9.22 -17.73 20.69
C THR A 365 8.05 -18.70 20.75
N ALA A 366 6.92 -18.30 21.35
CA ALA A 366 5.73 -19.16 21.37
C ALA A 366 5.18 -19.41 19.95
N TRP A 367 5.11 -18.36 19.12
CA TRP A 367 4.65 -18.48 17.74
C TRP A 367 5.54 -19.41 16.90
N GLN A 368 6.87 -19.26 16.99
CA GLN A 368 7.82 -20.14 16.31
C GLN A 368 7.72 -21.59 16.77
N GLN A 369 7.58 -21.83 18.09
CA GLN A 369 7.42 -23.19 18.64
C GLN A 369 6.11 -23.86 18.19
N TRP A 370 5.03 -23.08 18.06
CA TRP A 370 3.77 -23.59 17.52
C TRP A 370 3.91 -23.92 16.03
N ALA A 371 4.48 -23.03 15.23
CA ALA A 371 4.66 -23.22 13.79
C ALA A 371 5.57 -24.42 13.45
N ALA A 372 6.60 -24.68 14.27
CA ALA A 372 7.52 -25.81 14.10
C ALA A 372 6.85 -27.20 14.20
N ARG A 373 5.56 -27.28 14.56
CA ARG A 373 4.78 -28.54 14.54
C ARG A 373 4.31 -28.93 13.14
N TYR A 374 4.41 -28.02 12.17
CA TYR A 374 3.91 -28.15 10.80
C TYR A 374 5.02 -28.08 9.73
N GLN A 375 6.28 -27.97 10.16
CA GLN A 375 7.49 -28.06 9.34
C GLN A 375 8.17 -29.41 9.59
#